data_AF-A0A4Q9Y184-F1
#
_entry.id   AF-A0A4Q9Y184-F1
#
_cell.length_a   1.000
_cell.length_b   1.000
_cell.length_c   1.000
_cell.angle_alpha   90.00
_cell.angle_beta   90.00
_cell.angle_gamma   90.00
#
_symmetry.space_group_name_H-M   'P 1'
#
loop_
_entity.id
_entity.type
_entity.pdbx_description
1 polymer ?
#
loop_
_entity_poly.entity_id
_entity_poly.type
_entity_poly.pdbx_seq_one_letter_code
_entity_poly.pdbx_strand_id
1 'polypeptide(L)'
;MFKTEWQQLIHQHGMCFVLIAIALIPAIYCWLYLSSMWNTYGKMANVPVVNHDITQNYNGRTIKIGHNLVQALNRSDSLDYQDVNRRTAATGLKNGKYYMIITIPSDFSKNATTLLSTHPQQLHLYYRISSGRNYIVSKMTTGAATAIENRVATQVTKMYATILLGTLHQVTHGMSAASRGNLALATGSNQLQAGVNKLSVGAQHLNSDLIAFQAKRPINATTQLTKQGLAQLTAGMTQLEHGLNTENTDLTQVATGNTTLATNLITSAHLLATINDRTANINALATPVRSTVTDETAVPNNGTGMAPFAIAIGLFVGGIALGTMYDAETPSKKPRHFLTWWASKMSIVGSVGVLQALLLDGSLNHVVNLTAKSPSSLFWLLLLGSLTFLSIIFCLRILLGGFGTWLITIILVLQLSASSGLYPIQLTSSFASNLTPYLPMTYLIDACAMPSHWAARSVPILWSCCWSS
;
A
#
# COMPACT_ATOMS: atom_id res chain seq x y z
N MET A 1 9.25 58.37 -25.67
CA MET A 1 8.14 57.84 -24.84
C MET A 1 8.68 57.01 -23.69
N PHE A 2 9.48 55.96 -23.95
CA PHE A 2 10.16 55.19 -22.90
C PHE A 2 10.88 56.05 -21.85
N LYS A 3 11.84 56.88 -22.26
CA LYS A 3 12.59 57.75 -21.34
C LYS A 3 11.68 58.65 -20.48
N THR A 4 10.57 59.14 -21.06
CA THR A 4 9.66 60.06 -20.36
C THR A 4 8.75 59.34 -19.38
N GLU A 5 8.27 58.13 -19.71
CA GLU A 5 7.50 57.28 -18.80
C GLU A 5 8.36 56.89 -17.58
N TRP A 6 9.61 56.45 -17.84
CA TRP A 6 10.56 56.11 -16.78
C TRP A 6 10.96 57.31 -15.92
N GLN A 7 11.19 58.48 -16.54
CA GLN A 7 11.47 59.70 -15.78
C GLN A 7 10.29 60.10 -14.89
N GLN A 8 9.05 60.03 -15.39
CA GLN A 8 7.88 60.34 -14.58
C GLN A 8 7.72 59.37 -13.41
N LEU A 9 7.93 58.07 -13.65
CA LEU A 9 7.91 57.06 -12.60
C LEU A 9 8.95 57.36 -11.52
N ILE A 10 10.20 57.63 -11.91
CA ILE A 10 11.31 57.90 -10.99
C ILE A 10 11.08 59.18 -10.18
N HIS A 11 10.44 60.21 -10.75
CA HIS A 11 10.11 61.43 -9.99
C HIS A 11 8.92 61.23 -9.03
N GLN A 12 8.06 60.24 -9.28
CA GLN A 12 6.97 59.86 -8.38
C GLN A 12 7.44 58.79 -7.39
N HIS A 13 8.18 59.22 -6.36
CA HIS A 13 8.77 58.31 -5.36
C HIS A 13 7.74 57.36 -4.71
N GLY A 14 6.51 57.84 -4.49
CA GLY A 14 5.41 57.02 -3.96
C GLY A 14 5.02 55.86 -4.89
N MET A 15 4.96 56.09 -6.20
CA MET A 15 4.64 55.04 -7.18
C MET A 15 5.79 54.01 -7.27
N CYS A 16 7.05 54.46 -7.25
CA CYS A 16 8.20 53.54 -7.21
C CYS A 16 8.14 52.60 -6.00
N PHE A 17 7.84 53.15 -4.81
CA PHE A 17 7.68 52.34 -3.60
C PHE A 17 6.54 51.31 -3.74
N VAL A 18 5.38 51.73 -4.27
CA VAL A 18 4.24 50.84 -4.51
C VAL A 18 4.61 49.72 -5.48
N LEU A 19 5.32 50.01 -6.58
CA LEU A 19 5.74 48.98 -7.53
C LEU A 19 6.71 47.95 -6.92
N ILE A 20 7.64 48.39 -6.08
CA ILE A 20 8.55 47.49 -5.35
C ILE A 20 7.77 46.64 -4.35
N ALA A 21 6.83 47.25 -3.60
CA ALA A 21 5.98 46.52 -2.66
C ALA A 21 5.11 45.46 -3.37
N ILE A 22 4.57 45.79 -4.54
CA ILE A 22 3.81 44.83 -5.37
C ILE A 22 4.72 43.70 -5.86
N ALA A 23 5.95 44.00 -6.27
CA ALA A 23 6.90 42.98 -6.71
C ALA A 23 7.28 41.99 -5.60
N LEU A 24 7.12 42.35 -4.31
CA LEU A 24 7.34 41.46 -3.17
C LEU A 24 6.14 40.55 -2.86
N ILE A 25 4.94 40.85 -3.37
CA ILE A 25 3.71 40.09 -3.07
C ILE A 25 3.87 38.59 -3.39
N PRO A 26 4.40 38.17 -4.56
CA PRO A 26 4.56 36.74 -4.84
C PRO A 26 5.47 36.02 -3.85
N ALA A 27 6.58 36.66 -3.46
CA ALA A 27 7.55 36.10 -2.52
C ALA A 27 6.93 35.93 -1.12
N ILE A 28 6.24 36.97 -0.62
CA ILE A 28 5.56 36.94 0.69
C ILE A 28 4.45 35.88 0.69
N TYR A 29 3.63 35.86 -0.36
CA TYR A 29 2.55 34.87 -0.50
C TYR A 29 3.11 33.44 -0.49
N CYS A 30 4.14 33.19 -1.30
CA CYS A 30 4.73 31.86 -1.42
C CYS A 30 5.31 31.39 -0.08
N TRP A 31 6.04 32.26 0.63
CA TRP A 31 6.57 31.96 1.96
C TRP A 31 5.46 31.66 2.98
N LEU A 32 4.42 32.48 3.08
CA LEU A 32 3.29 32.27 3.99
C LEU A 32 2.52 30.99 3.67
N TYR A 33 2.26 30.74 2.39
CA TYR A 33 1.52 29.56 1.95
C TYR A 33 2.30 28.27 2.24
N LEU A 34 3.58 28.23 1.88
CA LEU A 34 4.41 27.04 2.04
C LEU A 34 4.74 26.74 3.50
N SER A 35 4.91 27.76 4.34
CA SER A 35 5.07 27.56 5.79
C SER A 35 3.81 26.97 6.45
N SER A 36 2.62 27.30 5.93
CA SER A 36 1.35 26.77 6.46
C SER A 36 1.07 25.32 6.06
N MET A 37 1.57 24.84 4.91
CA MET A 37 1.19 23.54 4.32
C MET A 37 2.08 22.35 4.73
N TRP A 38 2.84 22.48 5.81
CA TRP A 38 3.76 21.41 6.24
C TRP A 38 3.05 20.13 6.75
N ASN A 39 1.71 20.12 6.98
CA ASN A 39 0.98 18.91 7.42
C ASN A 39 -0.57 18.96 7.21
N THR A 40 -1.17 18.20 6.26
CA THR A 40 -2.65 17.99 6.16
C THR A 40 -3.06 16.87 5.17
N TYR A 41 -4.19 16.16 5.39
CA TYR A 41 -4.58 14.86 4.75
C TYR A 41 -5.96 14.84 4.02
N GLY A 42 -6.16 13.95 3.02
CA GLY A 42 -7.43 13.66 2.30
C GLY A 42 -7.40 12.43 1.34
N LYS A 43 -8.56 11.96 0.81
CA LYS A 43 -8.88 10.63 0.14
C LYS A 43 -8.84 10.54 -1.42
N MET A 44 -8.69 9.33 -1.98
CA MET A 44 -7.87 8.95 -3.17
C MET A 44 -8.54 8.62 -4.52
N ALA A 45 -7.72 8.55 -5.60
CA ALA A 45 -8.06 8.07 -6.97
C ALA A 45 -7.05 7.07 -7.58
N ASN A 46 -7.53 6.43 -8.66
CA ASN A 46 -7.01 5.47 -9.67
C ASN A 46 -5.56 4.95 -9.53
N VAL A 47 -5.42 3.62 -9.46
CA VAL A 47 -4.16 2.92 -9.17
C VAL A 47 -3.98 1.69 -10.09
N PRO A 48 -3.08 1.71 -11.10
CA PRO A 48 -2.77 0.52 -11.88
C PRO A 48 -2.07 -0.58 -11.05
N VAL A 49 -2.44 -1.83 -11.33
CA VAL A 49 -1.85 -3.04 -10.75
C VAL A 49 -1.21 -3.83 -11.89
N VAL A 50 0.05 -4.24 -11.71
CA VAL A 50 0.79 -5.12 -12.62
C VAL A 50 1.01 -6.44 -11.90
N ASN A 51 0.34 -7.49 -12.37
CA ASN A 51 0.43 -8.81 -11.74
C ASN A 51 1.32 -9.77 -12.55
N HIS A 52 2.42 -10.23 -11.96
CA HIS A 52 3.27 -11.29 -12.52
C HIS A 52 3.18 -12.61 -11.73
N ASP A 53 2.30 -12.70 -10.73
CA ASP A 53 2.20 -13.86 -9.82
C ASP A 53 1.81 -15.16 -10.52
N ILE A 54 2.41 -16.27 -10.07
CA ILE A 54 2.18 -17.62 -10.58
C ILE A 54 1.53 -18.47 -9.49
N THR A 55 0.37 -19.07 -9.81
CA THR A 55 -0.38 -19.95 -8.90
C THR A 55 0.48 -21.15 -8.47
N GLN A 56 0.40 -21.51 -7.18
CA GLN A 56 1.13 -22.62 -6.59
C GLN A 56 0.17 -23.69 -6.05
N ASN A 57 0.64 -24.93 -5.92
CA ASN A 57 -0.10 -26.00 -5.24
C ASN A 57 0.64 -26.41 -3.98
N TYR A 58 -0.01 -26.35 -2.82
CA TYR A 58 0.57 -26.68 -1.53
C TYR A 58 -0.41 -27.52 -0.71
N ASN A 59 0.02 -28.72 -0.29
CA ASN A 59 -0.81 -29.68 0.45
C ASN A 59 -2.18 -29.95 -0.19
N GLY A 60 -2.22 -30.09 -1.53
CA GLY A 60 -3.45 -30.34 -2.29
C GLY A 60 -4.40 -29.14 -2.42
N ARG A 61 -3.98 -27.95 -1.97
CA ARG A 61 -4.73 -26.69 -2.12
C ARG A 61 -4.03 -25.75 -3.09
N THR A 62 -4.79 -25.20 -4.02
CA THR A 62 -4.33 -24.16 -4.96
C THR A 62 -4.19 -22.82 -4.25
N ILE A 63 -2.97 -22.30 -4.17
CA ILE A 63 -2.59 -21.02 -3.57
C ILE A 63 -2.41 -19.98 -4.68
N LYS A 64 -3.26 -18.95 -4.67
CA LYS A 64 -3.33 -17.89 -5.70
C LYS A 64 -3.44 -16.50 -5.07
N ILE A 65 -2.48 -16.13 -4.23
CA ILE A 65 -2.57 -14.92 -3.39
C ILE A 65 -2.51 -13.66 -4.23
N GLY A 66 -1.61 -13.57 -5.23
CA GLY A 66 -1.53 -12.41 -6.11
C GLY A 66 -2.81 -12.24 -6.94
N HIS A 67 -3.37 -13.32 -7.48
CA HIS A 67 -4.64 -13.26 -8.20
C HIS A 67 -5.82 -12.86 -7.29
N ASN A 68 -5.91 -13.42 -6.08
CA ASN A 68 -6.93 -13.04 -5.10
C ASN A 68 -6.78 -11.58 -4.65
N LEU A 69 -5.54 -11.09 -4.55
CA LEU A 69 -5.24 -9.69 -4.27
C LEU A 69 -5.78 -8.80 -5.39
N VAL A 70 -5.42 -9.07 -6.66
CA VAL A 70 -5.93 -8.31 -7.81
C VAL A 70 -7.46 -8.31 -7.84
N GLN A 71 -8.09 -9.47 -7.63
CA GLN A 71 -9.55 -9.56 -7.60
C GLN A 71 -10.15 -8.76 -6.42
N ALA A 72 -9.53 -8.78 -5.25
CA ALA A 72 -9.98 -8.02 -4.10
C ALA A 72 -9.79 -6.51 -4.27
N LEU A 73 -8.73 -6.08 -4.95
CA LEU A 73 -8.48 -4.69 -5.30
C LEU A 73 -9.53 -4.21 -6.32
N ASN A 74 -9.73 -4.94 -7.41
CA ASN A 74 -10.71 -4.60 -8.46
C ASN A 74 -12.17 -4.57 -7.96
N ARG A 75 -12.48 -5.28 -6.86
CA ARG A 75 -13.81 -5.26 -6.22
C ARG A 75 -13.97 -4.15 -5.17
N SER A 76 -12.90 -3.45 -4.81
CA SER A 76 -12.98 -2.41 -3.78
C SER A 76 -13.38 -1.08 -4.41
N ASP A 77 -14.40 -0.43 -3.87
CA ASP A 77 -14.85 0.89 -4.33
C ASP A 77 -13.93 2.04 -3.90
N SER A 78 -12.86 1.72 -3.15
CA SER A 78 -11.94 2.71 -2.60
C SER A 78 -10.98 3.30 -3.63
N LEU A 79 -10.64 2.57 -4.70
CA LEU A 79 -9.69 2.98 -5.74
C LEU A 79 -10.04 2.28 -7.06
N ASP A 80 -9.93 2.99 -8.19
CA ASP A 80 -10.09 2.41 -9.53
C ASP A 80 -8.81 1.67 -9.93
N TYR A 81 -8.79 0.35 -9.69
CA TYR A 81 -7.66 -0.50 -10.03
C TYR A 81 -7.75 -1.00 -11.47
N GLN A 82 -6.64 -0.84 -12.21
CA GLN A 82 -6.56 -1.29 -13.60
C GLN A 82 -5.42 -2.29 -13.75
N ASP A 83 -5.74 -3.51 -14.21
CA ASP A 83 -4.73 -4.51 -14.57
C ASP A 83 -4.11 -4.12 -15.92
N VAL A 84 -2.83 -3.75 -15.90
CA VAL A 84 -2.11 -3.27 -17.08
C VAL A 84 -0.72 -3.91 -17.15
N ASN A 85 -0.18 -4.01 -18.37
CA ASN A 85 1.19 -4.49 -18.53
C ASN A 85 2.22 -3.45 -18.02
N ARG A 86 3.45 -3.93 -17.73
CA ARG A 86 4.55 -3.12 -17.20
C ARG A 86 4.88 -1.87 -18.04
N ARG A 87 4.79 -1.95 -19.39
CA ARG A 87 5.12 -0.82 -20.28
C ARG A 87 4.05 0.27 -20.23
N THR A 88 2.77 -0.13 -20.22
CA THR A 88 1.62 0.78 -20.08
C THR A 88 1.65 1.45 -18.70
N ALA A 89 1.91 0.69 -17.64
CA ALA A 89 2.05 1.23 -16.29
C ALA A 89 3.18 2.27 -16.20
N ALA A 90 4.37 1.94 -16.71
CA ALA A 90 5.52 2.84 -16.68
C ALA A 90 5.30 4.12 -17.50
N THR A 91 4.72 4.01 -18.69
CA THR A 91 4.39 5.18 -19.53
C THR A 91 3.29 6.02 -18.87
N GLY A 92 2.29 5.38 -18.25
CA GLY A 92 1.22 6.09 -17.57
C GLY A 92 1.69 6.83 -16.32
N LEU A 93 2.60 6.24 -15.53
CA LEU A 93 3.27 6.95 -14.43
C LEU A 93 4.11 8.12 -14.96
N LYS A 94 4.82 7.91 -16.08
CA LYS A 94 5.62 8.93 -16.75
C LYS A 94 4.82 10.16 -17.19
N ASN A 95 3.66 9.92 -17.79
CA ASN A 95 2.84 10.97 -18.38
C ASN A 95 1.82 11.54 -17.37
N GLY A 96 1.91 11.16 -16.09
CA GLY A 96 0.98 11.60 -15.06
C GLY A 96 -0.43 11.03 -15.19
N LYS A 97 -0.65 10.03 -16.04
CA LYS A 97 -1.92 9.29 -16.15
C LYS A 97 -2.18 8.45 -14.90
N TYR A 98 -1.12 7.91 -14.32
CA TYR A 98 -1.14 7.13 -13.08
C TYR A 98 -0.17 7.76 -12.08
N TYR A 99 -0.47 7.59 -10.80
CA TYR A 99 0.36 8.14 -9.73
C TYR A 99 1.01 7.10 -8.83
N MET A 100 0.53 5.85 -8.88
CA MET A 100 1.11 4.71 -8.21
C MET A 100 1.03 3.49 -9.12
N ILE A 101 2.07 2.66 -9.15
CA ILE A 101 2.07 1.33 -9.75
C ILE A 101 2.32 0.33 -8.63
N ILE A 102 1.51 -0.73 -8.59
CA ILE A 102 1.74 -1.88 -7.73
C ILE A 102 2.25 -3.02 -8.60
N THR A 103 3.41 -3.59 -8.29
CA THR A 103 3.95 -4.76 -8.98
C THR A 103 3.97 -5.95 -8.03
N ILE A 104 3.25 -7.01 -8.42
CA ILE A 104 3.23 -8.29 -7.72
C ILE A 104 4.21 -9.22 -8.45
N PRO A 105 5.31 -9.67 -7.82
CA PRO A 105 6.33 -10.48 -8.48
C PRO A 105 5.88 -11.94 -8.67
N SER A 106 6.58 -12.70 -9.52
CA SER A 106 6.20 -14.07 -9.88
C SER A 106 6.36 -15.10 -8.75
N ASP A 107 7.20 -14.80 -7.77
CA ASP A 107 7.44 -15.60 -6.58
C ASP A 107 6.48 -15.26 -5.42
N PHE A 108 5.54 -14.34 -5.61
CA PHE A 108 4.67 -13.84 -4.54
C PHE A 108 3.87 -14.96 -3.85
N SER A 109 3.13 -15.77 -4.62
CA SER A 109 2.42 -16.94 -4.08
C SER A 109 3.36 -18.06 -3.62
N LYS A 110 4.57 -18.16 -4.16
CA LYS A 110 5.59 -19.15 -3.75
C LYS A 110 6.18 -18.81 -2.38
N ASN A 111 6.56 -17.56 -2.14
CA ASN A 111 7.08 -17.11 -0.85
C ASN A 111 6.02 -17.28 0.22
N ALA A 112 4.76 -17.06 -0.14
CA ALA A 112 3.63 -17.32 0.74
C ALA A 112 3.40 -18.79 1.10
N THR A 113 4.06 -19.78 0.49
CA THR A 113 4.04 -21.18 0.97
C THR A 113 5.19 -21.50 1.93
N THR A 114 6.18 -20.61 2.05
CA THR A 114 7.39 -20.84 2.85
C THR A 114 7.29 -20.37 4.30
N LEU A 115 6.24 -19.63 4.69
CA LEU A 115 6.18 -19.00 6.03
C LEU A 115 6.06 -20.01 7.18
N LEU A 116 5.63 -21.24 6.91
CA LEU A 116 5.66 -22.36 7.87
C LEU A 116 6.87 -23.30 7.70
N SER A 117 7.76 -23.01 6.75
CA SER A 117 8.97 -23.79 6.54
C SER A 117 10.08 -23.40 7.53
N THR A 118 11.18 -24.15 7.51
CA THR A 118 12.40 -23.83 8.28
C THR A 118 13.09 -22.56 7.81
N HIS A 119 12.79 -22.07 6.59
CA HIS A 119 13.38 -20.87 5.99
C HIS A 119 12.29 -19.98 5.39
N PRO A 120 11.54 -19.23 6.22
CA PRO A 120 10.44 -18.39 5.74
C PRO A 120 10.93 -17.23 4.88
N GLN A 121 10.24 -17.00 3.76
CA GLN A 121 10.44 -15.84 2.88
C GLN A 121 9.20 -14.93 2.95
N GLN A 122 9.41 -13.63 3.17
CA GLN A 122 8.32 -12.64 3.17
C GLN A 122 7.76 -12.43 1.76
N LEU A 123 6.49 -12.06 1.67
CA LEU A 123 5.86 -11.64 0.42
C LEU A 123 6.33 -10.23 0.10
N HIS A 124 6.94 -10.03 -1.08
CA HIS A 124 7.44 -8.72 -1.48
C HIS A 124 6.49 -8.03 -2.45
N LEU A 125 6.07 -6.82 -2.13
CA LEU A 125 5.35 -5.92 -3.05
C LEU A 125 6.23 -4.75 -3.44
N TYR A 126 6.24 -4.41 -4.72
CA TYR A 126 6.97 -3.25 -5.23
C TYR A 126 5.98 -2.15 -5.59
N TYR A 127 6.14 -1.00 -4.94
CA TYR A 127 5.36 0.19 -5.22
C TYR A 127 6.25 1.21 -5.94
N ARG A 128 5.77 1.74 -7.05
CA ARG A 128 6.39 2.90 -7.71
C ARG A 128 5.42 4.06 -7.62
N ILE A 129 5.82 5.15 -6.99
CA ILE A 129 5.01 6.36 -6.83
C ILE A 129 5.70 7.56 -7.46
N SER A 130 4.93 8.62 -7.68
CA SER A 130 5.45 9.91 -8.12
C SER A 130 4.95 11.02 -7.19
N SER A 131 5.59 11.19 -6.03
CA SER A 131 5.13 12.13 -4.99
C SER A 131 5.31 13.61 -5.34
N GLY A 132 6.37 13.97 -6.07
CA GLY A 132 6.73 15.36 -6.36
C GLY A 132 5.86 16.05 -7.39
N ARG A 133 4.96 15.30 -8.05
CA ARG A 133 4.00 15.86 -9.03
C ARG A 133 2.83 16.57 -8.36
N ASN A 134 2.36 16.02 -7.23
CA ASN A 134 1.23 16.57 -6.47
C ASN A 134 1.28 16.05 -5.02
N TYR A 135 1.25 16.97 -4.05
CA TYR A 135 1.33 16.64 -2.62
C TYR A 135 0.21 15.71 -2.14
N ILE A 136 -1.03 16.01 -2.53
CA ILE A 136 -2.22 15.26 -2.13
C ILE A 136 -2.08 13.80 -2.58
N VAL A 137 -1.61 13.58 -3.80
CA VAL A 137 -1.33 12.25 -4.34
C VAL A 137 -0.31 11.47 -3.54
N SER A 138 0.80 12.09 -3.12
CA SER A 138 1.86 11.40 -2.36
C SER A 138 1.28 10.70 -1.14
N LYS A 139 0.53 11.45 -0.33
CA LYS A 139 -0.09 10.93 0.89
C LYS A 139 -1.16 9.89 0.62
N MET A 140 -1.92 10.06 -0.46
CA MET A 140 -2.88 9.06 -0.91
C MET A 140 -2.17 7.77 -1.27
N THR A 141 -1.20 7.81 -2.18
CA THR A 141 -0.48 6.61 -2.64
C THR A 141 0.24 5.88 -1.50
N THR A 142 0.81 6.59 -0.51
CA THR A 142 1.32 5.98 0.72
C THR A 142 0.21 5.29 1.52
N GLY A 143 -0.92 5.97 1.76
CA GLY A 143 -2.05 5.39 2.49
C GLY A 143 -2.64 4.16 1.79
N ALA A 144 -2.70 4.17 0.45
CA ALA A 144 -3.09 3.03 -0.36
C ALA A 144 -2.12 1.86 -0.20
N ALA A 145 -0.81 2.09 -0.30
CA ALA A 145 0.20 1.05 -0.11
C ALA A 145 0.06 0.37 1.26
N THR A 146 -0.08 1.15 2.34
CA THR A 146 -0.30 0.62 3.70
C THR A 146 -1.61 -0.16 3.82
N ALA A 147 -2.70 0.33 3.24
CA ALA A 147 -3.98 -0.39 3.26
C ALA A 147 -3.90 -1.75 2.53
N ILE A 148 -3.16 -1.80 1.41
CA ILE A 148 -2.93 -3.02 0.63
C ILE A 148 -2.06 -4.00 1.42
N GLU A 149 -0.96 -3.53 2.02
CA GLU A 149 -0.10 -4.33 2.89
C GLU A 149 -0.91 -4.99 4.02
N ASN A 150 -1.71 -4.21 4.74
CA ASN A 150 -2.57 -4.70 5.82
C ASN A 150 -3.58 -5.75 5.33
N ARG A 151 -4.15 -5.54 4.15
CA ARG A 151 -5.12 -6.48 3.56
C ARG A 151 -4.47 -7.78 3.14
N VAL A 152 -3.30 -7.72 2.49
CA VAL A 152 -2.52 -8.92 2.14
C VAL A 152 -2.09 -9.65 3.40
N ALA A 153 -1.59 -8.93 4.41
CA ALA A 153 -1.20 -9.54 5.68
C ALA A 153 -2.37 -10.29 6.32
N THR A 154 -3.55 -9.66 6.40
CA THR A 154 -4.77 -10.30 6.92
C THR A 154 -5.16 -11.55 6.12
N GLN A 155 -5.08 -11.52 4.78
CA GLN A 155 -5.39 -12.69 3.95
C GLN A 155 -4.39 -13.84 4.15
N VAL A 156 -3.10 -13.53 4.22
CA VAL A 156 -2.04 -14.51 4.48
C VAL A 156 -2.24 -15.13 5.87
N THR A 157 -2.45 -14.33 6.91
CA THR A 157 -2.73 -14.82 8.26
C THR A 157 -3.97 -15.71 8.30
N LYS A 158 -5.06 -15.32 7.62
CA LYS A 158 -6.29 -16.14 7.53
C LYS A 158 -6.04 -17.47 6.81
N MET A 159 -5.29 -17.46 5.71
CA MET A 159 -4.92 -18.68 4.98
C MET A 159 -4.17 -19.64 5.89
N TYR A 160 -3.18 -19.14 6.63
CA TYR A 160 -2.38 -19.95 7.55
C TYR A 160 -3.19 -20.50 8.72
N ALA A 161 -4.01 -19.66 9.36
CA ALA A 161 -4.92 -20.11 10.41
C ALA A 161 -5.83 -21.25 9.91
N THR A 162 -6.34 -21.12 8.68
CA THR A 162 -7.22 -22.13 8.07
C THR A 162 -6.48 -23.45 7.75
N ILE A 163 -5.23 -23.37 7.29
CA ILE A 163 -4.41 -24.57 7.04
C ILE A 163 -4.08 -25.26 8.36
N LEU A 164 -3.57 -24.50 9.33
CA LEU A 164 -3.15 -25.03 10.63
C LEU A 164 -4.32 -25.69 11.36
N LEU A 165 -5.45 -24.98 11.51
CA LEU A 165 -6.67 -25.51 12.11
C LEU A 165 -7.20 -26.75 11.36
N GLY A 166 -7.14 -26.73 10.02
CA GLY A 166 -7.52 -27.87 9.20
C GLY A 166 -6.66 -29.12 9.44
N THR A 167 -5.34 -28.96 9.50
CA THR A 167 -4.42 -30.07 9.81
C THR A 167 -4.60 -30.61 11.21
N LEU A 168 -4.85 -29.73 12.19
CA LEU A 168 -5.11 -30.12 13.57
C LEU A 168 -6.42 -30.90 13.70
N HIS A 169 -7.48 -30.46 13.03
CA HIS A 169 -8.74 -31.21 12.96
C HIS A 169 -8.54 -32.62 12.39
N GLN A 170 -7.71 -32.77 11.34
CA GLN A 170 -7.40 -34.09 10.78
C GLN A 170 -6.65 -34.98 11.78
N VAL A 171 -5.65 -34.43 12.48
CA VAL A 171 -4.89 -35.16 13.51
C VAL A 171 -5.79 -35.57 14.67
N THR A 172 -6.61 -34.65 15.20
CA THR A 172 -7.60 -34.94 16.24
C THR A 172 -8.57 -36.04 15.79
N HIS A 173 -9.07 -35.99 14.55
CA HIS A 173 -9.94 -37.04 14.02
C HIS A 173 -9.23 -38.40 13.95
N GLY A 174 -7.99 -38.43 13.45
CA GLY A 174 -7.16 -39.64 13.41
C GLY A 174 -6.93 -40.24 14.81
N MET A 175 -6.63 -39.41 15.79
CA MET A 175 -6.44 -39.84 17.18
C MET A 175 -7.73 -40.31 17.84
N SER A 176 -8.85 -39.66 17.54
CA SER A 176 -10.18 -40.11 18.00
C SER A 176 -10.54 -41.48 17.40
N ALA A 177 -10.19 -41.70 16.12
CA ALA A 177 -10.36 -43.00 15.47
C ALA A 177 -9.45 -44.07 16.10
N ALA A 178 -8.19 -43.75 16.39
CA ALA A 178 -7.26 -44.65 17.08
C ALA A 178 -7.76 -45.00 18.50
N SER A 179 -8.27 -44.02 19.26
CA SER A 179 -8.87 -44.25 20.57
C SER A 179 -10.06 -45.23 20.50
N ARG A 180 -10.98 -45.03 19.54
CA ARG A 180 -12.09 -45.98 19.30
C ARG A 180 -11.59 -47.38 18.92
N GLY A 181 -10.54 -47.47 18.10
CA GLY A 181 -9.90 -48.74 17.76
C GLY A 181 -9.36 -49.48 18.97
N ASN A 182 -8.68 -48.76 19.88
CA ASN A 182 -8.17 -49.33 21.12
C ASN A 182 -9.29 -49.82 22.05
N LEU A 183 -10.41 -49.07 22.15
CA LEU A 183 -11.57 -49.50 22.92
C LEU A 183 -12.24 -50.75 22.32
N ALA A 184 -12.27 -50.87 20.98
CA ALA A 184 -12.75 -52.07 20.31
C ALA A 184 -11.86 -53.29 20.58
N LEU A 185 -10.53 -53.11 20.56
CA LEU A 185 -9.56 -54.14 20.93
C LEU A 185 -9.71 -54.56 22.41
N ALA A 186 -9.85 -53.60 23.32
CA ALA A 186 -10.11 -53.85 24.73
C ALA A 186 -11.39 -54.67 24.93
N THR A 187 -12.45 -54.32 24.21
CA THR A 187 -13.72 -55.08 24.21
C THR A 187 -13.53 -56.52 23.69
N GLY A 188 -12.78 -56.70 22.60
CA GLY A 188 -12.45 -58.03 22.06
C GLY A 188 -11.61 -58.86 23.04
N SER A 189 -10.65 -58.23 23.72
CA SER A 189 -9.83 -58.86 24.75
C SER A 189 -10.68 -59.35 25.93
N ASN A 190 -11.64 -58.55 26.40
CA ASN A 190 -12.61 -58.95 27.42
C ASN A 190 -13.46 -60.16 26.98
N GLN A 191 -13.89 -60.20 25.71
CA GLN A 191 -14.64 -61.34 25.16
C GLN A 191 -13.78 -62.61 25.12
N LEU A 192 -12.51 -62.49 24.71
CA LEU A 192 -11.57 -63.60 24.70
C LEU A 192 -11.31 -64.11 26.11
N GLN A 193 -11.11 -63.21 27.07
CA GLN A 193 -10.97 -63.56 28.49
C GLN A 193 -12.18 -64.34 29.02
N ALA A 194 -13.40 -63.90 28.70
CA ALA A 194 -14.61 -64.63 29.06
C ALA A 194 -14.64 -66.05 28.46
N GLY A 195 -14.12 -66.22 27.22
CA GLY A 195 -13.94 -67.52 26.59
C GLY A 195 -12.90 -68.41 27.29
N VAL A 196 -11.75 -67.83 27.65
CA VAL A 196 -10.69 -68.50 28.42
C VAL A 196 -11.22 -68.96 29.78
N ASN A 197 -12.00 -68.13 30.48
CA ASN A 197 -12.60 -68.50 31.76
C ASN A 197 -13.58 -69.66 31.63
N LYS A 198 -14.42 -69.68 30.58
CA LYS A 198 -15.29 -70.83 30.29
C LYS A 198 -14.50 -72.10 30.02
N LEU A 199 -13.42 -72.02 29.24
CA LEU A 199 -12.56 -73.15 28.93
C LEU A 199 -11.83 -73.65 30.20
N SER A 200 -11.39 -72.74 31.07
CA SER A 200 -10.74 -73.06 32.34
C SER A 200 -11.67 -73.81 33.28
N VAL A 201 -12.91 -73.35 33.44
CA VAL A 201 -13.95 -74.05 34.21
C VAL A 201 -14.23 -75.44 33.62
N GLY A 202 -14.35 -75.56 32.30
CA GLY A 202 -14.52 -76.86 31.62
C GLY A 202 -13.34 -77.81 31.85
N ALA A 203 -12.11 -77.30 31.82
CA ALA A 203 -10.90 -78.06 32.13
C ALA A 203 -10.88 -78.53 33.59
N GLN A 204 -11.30 -77.70 34.53
CA GLN A 204 -11.43 -78.08 35.94
C GLN A 204 -12.47 -79.18 36.16
N HIS A 205 -13.63 -79.10 35.50
CA HIS A 205 -14.65 -80.15 35.52
C HIS A 205 -14.12 -81.47 34.96
N LEU A 206 -13.43 -81.43 33.81
CA LEU A 206 -12.82 -82.62 33.23
C LEU A 206 -11.78 -83.24 34.18
N ASN A 207 -11.01 -82.40 34.88
CA ASN A 207 -10.05 -82.87 35.87
C ASN A 207 -10.74 -83.57 37.05
N SER A 208 -11.82 -82.98 37.58
CA SER A 208 -12.58 -83.59 38.67
C SER A 208 -13.22 -84.92 38.27
N ASP A 209 -13.76 -85.00 37.06
CA ASP A 209 -14.37 -86.22 36.53
C ASP A 209 -13.34 -87.33 36.33
N LEU A 210 -12.15 -86.99 35.85
CA LEU A 210 -11.02 -87.93 35.73
C LEU A 210 -10.57 -88.46 37.10
N ILE A 211 -10.52 -87.61 38.13
CA ILE A 211 -10.22 -88.03 39.51
C ILE A 211 -11.30 -88.98 40.04
N ALA A 212 -12.58 -88.63 39.86
CA ALA A 212 -13.71 -89.45 40.29
C ALA A 212 -13.76 -90.79 39.56
N PHE A 213 -13.44 -90.81 38.27
CA PHE A 213 -13.34 -92.03 37.47
C PHE A 213 -12.20 -92.94 37.96
N GLN A 214 -11.02 -92.36 38.22
CA GLN A 214 -9.85 -93.09 38.74
C GLN A 214 -10.13 -93.74 40.10
N ALA A 215 -10.92 -93.09 40.97
CA ALA A 215 -11.32 -93.65 42.26
C ALA A 215 -12.21 -94.90 42.14
N LYS A 216 -12.96 -95.04 41.02
CA LYS A 216 -13.85 -96.19 40.76
C LYS A 216 -13.21 -97.32 39.96
N ARG A 217 -12.17 -97.02 39.18
CA ARG A 217 -11.41 -98.01 38.38
C ARG A 217 -9.91 -97.64 38.36
N PRO A 218 -9.02 -98.41 39.01
CA PRO A 218 -7.58 -98.17 38.91
C PRO A 218 -7.09 -98.55 37.50
N ILE A 219 -6.78 -97.57 36.65
CA ILE A 219 -6.25 -97.77 35.29
C ILE A 219 -5.05 -96.83 35.02
N ASN A 220 -4.14 -97.34 34.17
CA ASN A 220 -2.75 -96.99 33.85
C ASN A 220 -2.46 -95.63 33.17
N ALA A 221 -1.16 -95.42 32.87
CA ALA A 221 -0.41 -94.27 32.29
C ALA A 221 -1.14 -93.26 31.38
N THR A 222 -2.17 -93.67 30.62
CA THR A 222 -2.97 -92.76 29.78
C THR A 222 -3.68 -91.68 30.62
N THR A 223 -4.13 -92.00 31.83
CA THR A 223 -4.75 -91.01 32.74
C THR A 223 -3.74 -90.01 33.32
N GLN A 224 -2.46 -90.41 33.46
CA GLN A 224 -1.39 -89.50 33.87
C GLN A 224 -1.02 -88.51 32.76
N LEU A 225 -0.92 -88.97 31.51
CA LEU A 225 -0.70 -88.10 30.35
C LEU A 225 -1.82 -87.07 30.19
N THR A 226 -3.09 -87.49 30.34
CA THR A 226 -4.23 -86.56 30.30
C THR A 226 -4.19 -85.54 31.44
N LYS A 227 -3.81 -85.94 32.67
CA LYS A 227 -3.62 -84.99 33.79
C LYS A 227 -2.51 -83.98 33.52
N GLN A 228 -1.39 -84.41 32.95
CA GLN A 228 -0.29 -83.51 32.60
C GLN A 228 -0.69 -82.52 31.50
N GLY A 229 -1.37 -82.99 30.44
CA GLY A 229 -1.88 -82.12 29.38
C GLY A 229 -2.92 -81.11 29.90
N LEU A 230 -3.77 -81.53 30.84
CA LEU A 230 -4.77 -80.66 31.46
C LEU A 230 -4.15 -79.62 32.40
N ALA A 231 -3.09 -80.00 33.13
CA ALA A 231 -2.30 -79.07 33.94
C ALA A 231 -1.58 -78.03 33.06
N GLN A 232 -0.97 -78.45 31.94
CA GLN A 232 -0.37 -77.54 30.97
C GLN A 232 -1.40 -76.58 30.34
N LEU A 233 -2.56 -77.11 29.96
CA LEU A 233 -3.66 -76.32 29.41
C LEU A 233 -4.15 -75.28 30.43
N THR A 234 -4.32 -75.67 31.69
CA THR A 234 -4.74 -74.75 32.77
C THR A 234 -3.70 -73.66 33.00
N ALA A 235 -2.41 -74.02 33.06
CA ALA A 235 -1.32 -73.05 33.20
C ALA A 235 -1.26 -72.07 32.02
N GLY A 236 -1.42 -72.56 30.79
CA GLY A 236 -1.48 -71.72 29.58
C GLY A 236 -2.68 -70.77 29.59
N MET A 237 -3.83 -71.23 30.08
CA MET A 237 -5.02 -70.37 30.24
C MET A 237 -4.80 -69.27 31.28
N THR A 238 -4.20 -69.58 32.44
CA THR A 238 -3.87 -68.57 33.46
C THR A 238 -2.87 -67.54 32.93
N GLN A 239 -1.88 -67.97 32.15
CA GLN A 239 -0.91 -67.06 31.52
C GLN A 239 -1.58 -66.15 30.48
N LEU A 240 -2.49 -66.71 29.65
CA LEU A 240 -3.27 -65.94 28.69
C LEU A 240 -4.22 -64.94 29.39
N GLU A 241 -4.90 -65.36 30.45
CA GLU A 241 -5.76 -64.49 31.26
C GLU A 241 -4.98 -63.31 31.85
N HIS A 242 -3.78 -63.56 32.37
CA HIS A 242 -2.91 -62.50 32.86
C HIS A 242 -2.49 -61.54 31.74
N GLY A 243 -2.07 -62.06 30.59
CA GLY A 243 -1.69 -61.26 29.42
C GLY A 243 -2.84 -60.38 28.91
N LEU A 244 -4.07 -60.92 28.85
CA LEU A 244 -5.25 -60.18 28.43
C LEU A 244 -5.62 -59.06 29.41
N ASN A 245 -5.48 -59.28 30.72
CA ASN A 245 -5.69 -58.25 31.73
C ASN A 245 -4.71 -57.08 31.57
N THR A 246 -3.42 -57.38 31.36
CA THR A 246 -2.40 -56.35 31.11
C THR A 246 -2.68 -55.60 29.81
N GLU A 247 -2.95 -56.32 28.71
CA GLU A 247 -3.25 -55.71 27.40
C GLU A 247 -4.48 -54.79 27.47
N ASN A 248 -5.55 -55.21 28.16
CA ASN A 248 -6.77 -54.42 28.32
C ASN A 248 -6.52 -53.12 29.11
N THR A 249 -5.67 -53.19 30.14
CA THR A 249 -5.22 -52.01 30.90
C THR A 249 -4.42 -51.05 30.02
N ASP A 250 -3.49 -51.57 29.23
CA ASP A 250 -2.66 -50.77 28.33
C ASP A 250 -3.50 -50.13 27.22
N LEU A 251 -4.42 -50.88 26.61
CA LEU A 251 -5.30 -50.38 25.55
C LEU A 251 -6.21 -49.25 26.03
N THR A 252 -6.77 -49.37 27.23
CA THR A 252 -7.60 -48.32 27.82
C THR A 252 -6.78 -47.08 28.21
N GLN A 253 -5.55 -47.27 28.70
CA GLN A 253 -4.62 -46.18 28.97
C GLN A 253 -4.22 -45.44 27.69
N VAL A 254 -3.89 -46.14 26.61
CA VAL A 254 -3.55 -45.52 25.31
C VAL A 254 -4.79 -44.85 24.69
N ALA A 255 -5.98 -45.44 24.82
CA ALA A 255 -7.22 -44.82 24.36
C ALA A 255 -7.46 -43.47 25.04
N THR A 256 -7.22 -43.40 26.36
CA THR A 256 -7.32 -42.17 27.16
C THR A 256 -6.20 -41.18 26.81
N GLY A 257 -4.96 -41.64 26.63
CA GLY A 257 -3.86 -40.80 26.19
C GLY A 257 -4.13 -40.16 24.83
N ASN A 258 -4.72 -40.90 23.89
CA ASN A 258 -5.10 -40.39 22.57
C ASN A 258 -6.18 -39.30 22.66
N THR A 259 -7.19 -39.44 23.53
CA THR A 259 -8.22 -38.40 23.71
C THR A 259 -7.68 -37.17 24.42
N THR A 260 -6.83 -37.35 25.43
CA THR A 260 -6.15 -36.25 26.12
C THR A 260 -5.26 -35.46 25.16
N LEU A 261 -4.41 -36.14 24.38
CA LEU A 261 -3.55 -35.48 23.40
C LEU A 261 -4.38 -34.76 22.32
N ALA A 262 -5.49 -35.36 21.86
CA ALA A 262 -6.37 -34.76 20.85
C ALA A 262 -6.99 -33.46 21.37
N THR A 263 -7.42 -33.46 22.63
CA THR A 263 -7.98 -32.29 23.32
C THR A 263 -6.91 -31.22 23.52
N ASN A 264 -5.72 -31.61 23.99
CA ASN A 264 -4.62 -30.67 24.20
C ASN A 264 -4.15 -30.02 22.90
N LEU A 265 -4.09 -30.75 21.78
CA LEU A 265 -3.75 -30.19 20.47
C LEU A 265 -4.73 -29.11 20.01
N ILE A 266 -6.03 -29.29 20.25
CA ILE A 266 -7.05 -28.26 19.95
C ILE A 266 -6.86 -27.03 20.84
N THR A 267 -6.67 -27.23 22.14
CA THR A 267 -6.48 -26.14 23.09
C THR A 267 -5.20 -25.35 22.77
N SER A 268 -4.09 -26.04 22.49
CA SER A 268 -2.83 -25.41 22.08
C SER A 268 -2.96 -24.68 20.75
N ALA A 269 -3.76 -25.17 19.80
CA ALA A 269 -4.02 -24.47 18.56
C ALA A 269 -4.74 -23.14 18.75
N HIS A 270 -5.75 -23.11 19.63
CA HIS A 270 -6.44 -21.89 20.02
C HIS A 270 -5.51 -20.90 20.72
N LEU A 271 -4.58 -21.40 21.55
CA LEU A 271 -3.56 -20.59 22.22
C LEU A 271 -2.49 -20.05 21.26
N LEU A 272 -2.08 -20.84 20.25
CA LEU A 272 -1.16 -20.39 19.20
C LEU A 272 -1.76 -19.30 18.30
N ALA A 273 -3.08 -19.31 18.10
CA ALA A 273 -3.77 -18.19 17.46
C ALA A 273 -3.76 -16.90 18.30
N THR A 274 -3.38 -16.98 19.59
CA THR A 274 -3.39 -15.86 20.55
C THR A 274 -2.01 -15.46 21.09
N ILE A 275 -0.93 -16.20 20.81
CA ILE A 275 0.42 -15.94 21.37
C ILE A 275 1.45 -15.57 20.29
N ASN A 276 2.21 -14.51 20.57
CA ASN A 276 3.14 -13.78 19.69
C ASN A 276 4.62 -13.99 20.06
N ASP A 277 5.12 -15.21 20.34
CA ASP A 277 6.53 -15.37 20.81
C ASP A 277 7.40 -16.52 20.24
N ARG A 278 7.91 -16.36 19.01
CA ARG A 278 9.02 -17.10 18.35
C ARG A 278 9.57 -16.24 17.20
N THR A 279 10.64 -15.51 17.48
CA THR A 279 11.06 -14.29 16.77
C THR A 279 11.17 -14.34 15.25
N ALA A 280 11.67 -15.40 14.60
CA ALA A 280 11.82 -15.40 13.13
C ALA A 280 10.53 -15.73 12.35
N ASN A 281 9.88 -16.86 12.66
CA ASN A 281 8.63 -17.25 12.01
C ASN A 281 7.48 -16.34 12.43
N ILE A 282 7.49 -15.82 13.66
CA ILE A 282 6.49 -14.85 14.09
C ILE A 282 6.70 -13.50 13.45
N ASN A 283 7.93 -13.01 13.25
CA ASN A 283 8.09 -11.78 12.47
C ASN A 283 7.61 -11.96 11.03
N ALA A 284 7.86 -13.12 10.42
CA ALA A 284 7.34 -13.45 9.09
C ALA A 284 5.81 -13.69 9.06
N LEU A 285 5.17 -14.02 10.19
CA LEU A 285 3.70 -14.17 10.30
C LEU A 285 3.00 -12.87 10.74
N ALA A 286 3.64 -12.06 11.58
CA ALA A 286 3.18 -10.77 12.08
C ALA A 286 3.38 -9.66 11.05
N THR A 287 4.45 -9.76 10.25
CA THR A 287 4.74 -8.90 9.11
C THR A 287 5.01 -9.76 7.86
N PRO A 288 3.99 -10.46 7.34
CA PRO A 288 4.16 -11.38 6.21
C PRO A 288 4.44 -10.67 4.88
N VAL A 289 4.20 -9.36 4.84
CA VAL A 289 4.38 -8.54 3.65
C VAL A 289 5.47 -7.53 3.94
N ARG A 290 6.47 -7.49 3.06
CA ARG A 290 7.44 -6.41 2.99
C ARG A 290 7.17 -5.62 1.71
N SER A 291 7.17 -4.31 1.83
CA SER A 291 7.06 -3.43 0.67
C SER A 291 8.38 -2.75 0.37
N THR A 292 8.64 -2.55 -0.91
CA THR A 292 9.66 -1.62 -1.37
C THR A 292 8.95 -0.50 -2.10
N VAL A 293 8.96 0.69 -1.51
CA VAL A 293 8.44 1.90 -2.14
C VAL A 293 9.59 2.62 -2.82
N THR A 294 9.46 2.80 -4.12
CA THR A 294 10.37 3.61 -4.92
C THR A 294 9.61 4.84 -5.39
N ASP A 295 10.13 6.00 -5.01
CA ASP A 295 9.54 7.28 -5.37
C ASP A 295 10.40 7.94 -6.44
N GLU A 296 9.88 7.97 -7.66
CA GLU A 296 10.61 8.47 -8.84
C GLU A 296 10.76 10.00 -8.79
N THR A 297 9.99 10.67 -7.94
CA THR A 297 9.90 12.13 -7.89
C THR A 297 9.92 12.64 -6.45
N ALA A 298 10.58 11.91 -5.55
CA ALA A 298 10.64 12.22 -4.12
C ALA A 298 10.94 13.69 -3.84
N VAL A 299 10.13 14.30 -2.98
CA VAL A 299 10.35 15.65 -2.47
C VAL A 299 10.59 15.62 -0.95
N PRO A 300 11.52 16.43 -0.42
CA PRO A 300 11.94 16.32 0.99
C PRO A 300 10.83 16.62 2.00
N ASN A 301 9.86 17.46 1.62
CA ASN A 301 8.77 17.88 2.49
C ASN A 301 7.53 18.32 1.69
N ASN A 302 6.41 18.46 2.40
CA ASN A 302 5.11 18.82 1.82
C ASN A 302 5.14 20.21 1.15
N GLY A 303 5.86 21.17 1.74
CA GLY A 303 6.05 22.50 1.16
C GLY A 303 6.70 22.44 -0.23
N THR A 304 7.71 21.59 -0.41
CA THR A 304 8.37 21.39 -1.71
C THR A 304 7.40 20.85 -2.75
N GLY A 305 6.52 19.91 -2.38
CA GLY A 305 5.48 19.37 -3.28
C GLY A 305 4.38 20.35 -3.64
N MET A 306 4.16 21.40 -2.85
CA MET A 306 3.15 22.45 -3.12
C MET A 306 3.74 23.75 -3.69
N ALA A 307 5.06 23.86 -3.78
CA ALA A 307 5.74 25.03 -4.33
C ALA A 307 5.26 25.43 -5.73
N PRO A 308 5.08 24.51 -6.70
CA PRO A 308 4.55 24.85 -8.03
C PRO A 308 3.23 25.64 -8.00
N PHE A 309 2.31 25.25 -7.11
CA PHE A 309 1.01 25.89 -6.95
C PHE A 309 1.15 27.27 -6.28
N ALA A 310 1.93 27.35 -5.19
CA ALA A 310 2.16 28.59 -4.46
C ALA A 310 2.83 29.66 -5.33
N ILE A 311 3.82 29.25 -6.13
CA ILE A 311 4.52 30.09 -7.11
C ILE A 311 3.54 30.69 -8.11
N ALA A 312 2.69 29.84 -8.71
CA ALA A 312 1.82 30.27 -9.79
C ALA A 312 0.74 31.25 -9.29
N ILE A 313 0.15 30.99 -8.11
CA ILE A 313 -0.78 31.94 -7.49
C ILE A 313 -0.07 33.23 -7.11
N GLY A 314 1.10 33.15 -6.46
CA GLY A 314 1.85 34.32 -6.04
C GLY A 314 2.10 35.28 -7.20
N LEU A 315 2.60 34.76 -8.33
CA LEU A 315 2.87 35.56 -9.54
C LEU A 315 1.59 36.15 -10.16
N PHE A 316 0.49 35.38 -10.20
CA PHE A 316 -0.78 35.87 -10.77
C PHE A 316 -1.39 36.97 -9.89
N VAL A 317 -1.38 36.79 -8.56
CA VAL A 317 -1.88 37.78 -7.59
C VAL A 317 -1.01 39.05 -7.60
N GLY A 318 0.32 38.92 -7.68
CA GLY A 318 1.22 40.06 -7.90
C GLY A 318 0.89 40.81 -9.19
N GLY A 319 0.57 40.07 -10.26
CA GLY A 319 0.11 40.65 -11.52
C GLY A 319 -1.22 41.39 -11.42
N ILE A 320 -2.20 40.86 -10.66
CA ILE A 320 -3.47 41.55 -10.40
C ILE A 320 -3.23 42.84 -9.63
N ALA A 321 -2.43 42.79 -8.56
CA ALA A 321 -2.10 43.97 -7.76
C ALA A 321 -1.42 45.07 -8.62
N LEU A 322 -0.51 44.68 -9.51
CA LEU A 322 0.08 45.60 -10.48
C LEU A 322 -0.98 46.13 -11.45
N GLY A 323 -1.85 45.26 -11.94
CA GLY A 323 -2.95 45.58 -12.84
C GLY A 323 -4.00 46.49 -12.23
N THR A 324 -4.15 46.57 -10.90
CA THR A 324 -5.09 47.50 -10.26
C THR A 324 -4.45 48.83 -9.89
N MET A 325 -3.16 48.82 -9.53
CA MET A 325 -2.46 50.02 -9.03
C MET A 325 -1.78 50.84 -10.14
N TYR A 326 -1.21 50.20 -11.16
CA TYR A 326 -0.49 50.90 -12.23
C TYR A 326 -1.43 51.26 -13.39
N ASP A 327 -1.47 52.53 -13.80
CA ASP A 327 -2.20 52.98 -14.97
C ASP A 327 -1.40 52.74 -16.27
N ALA A 328 -1.83 51.72 -17.02
CA ALA A 328 -1.28 51.38 -18.33
C ALA A 328 -2.09 51.96 -19.51
N GLU A 329 -3.19 52.67 -19.25
CA GLU A 329 -4.09 53.21 -20.27
C GLU A 329 -3.65 54.64 -20.67
N THR A 330 -3.35 55.49 -19.70
CA THR A 330 -3.06 56.91 -19.95
C THR A 330 -1.61 57.15 -20.41
N PRO A 331 -1.37 57.63 -21.64
CA PRO A 331 -0.02 57.89 -22.14
C PRO A 331 0.60 59.17 -21.56
N SER A 332 1.87 59.14 -21.15
CA SER A 332 2.58 60.34 -20.66
C SER A 332 2.82 61.44 -21.70
N LYS A 333 2.78 61.08 -22.99
CA LYS A 333 2.87 61.99 -24.14
C LYS A 333 1.99 61.45 -25.28
N LYS A 334 1.40 62.33 -26.11
CA LYS A 334 0.62 61.92 -27.29
C LYS A 334 1.41 60.92 -28.16
N PRO A 335 0.95 59.66 -28.32
CA PRO A 335 1.68 58.66 -29.09
C PRO A 335 1.59 58.93 -30.60
N ARG A 336 2.65 58.57 -31.33
CA ARG A 336 2.65 58.57 -32.81
C ARG A 336 2.09 57.27 -33.39
N HIS A 337 2.34 56.14 -32.71
CA HIS A 337 1.86 54.81 -33.11
C HIS A 337 1.47 53.96 -31.89
N PHE A 338 0.52 53.06 -32.05
CA PHE A 338 0.08 52.12 -31.00
C PHE A 338 1.24 51.34 -30.38
N LEU A 339 2.15 50.77 -31.20
CA LEU A 339 3.29 49.98 -30.70
C LEU A 339 4.20 50.80 -29.79
N THR A 340 4.40 52.09 -30.07
CA THR A 340 5.28 52.95 -29.25
C THR A 340 4.69 53.28 -27.89
N TRP A 341 3.36 53.41 -27.81
CA TRP A 341 2.63 53.55 -26.56
C TRP A 341 2.67 52.24 -25.77
N TRP A 342 2.23 51.15 -26.39
CA TRP A 342 2.17 49.82 -25.80
C TRP A 342 3.53 49.42 -25.23
N ALA A 343 4.59 49.51 -26.04
CA ALA A 343 5.92 49.10 -25.62
C ALA A 343 6.46 50.01 -24.49
N SER A 344 6.11 51.29 -24.47
CA SER A 344 6.51 52.19 -23.38
C SER A 344 5.87 51.80 -22.03
N LYS A 345 4.59 51.46 -22.01
CA LYS A 345 3.89 50.99 -20.80
C LYS A 345 4.33 49.59 -20.39
N MET A 346 4.43 48.68 -21.37
CA MET A 346 4.90 47.31 -21.13
C MET A 346 6.35 47.25 -20.68
N SER A 347 7.18 48.28 -20.94
CA SER A 347 8.53 48.33 -20.36
C SER A 347 8.51 48.45 -18.83
N ILE A 348 7.58 49.22 -18.27
CA ILE A 348 7.42 49.35 -16.81
C ILE A 348 6.79 48.08 -16.25
N VAL A 349 5.68 47.61 -16.84
CA VAL A 349 5.02 46.36 -16.43
C VAL A 349 5.99 45.18 -16.48
N GLY A 350 6.74 45.04 -17.58
CA GLY A 350 7.74 44.00 -17.76
C GLY A 350 8.90 44.10 -16.77
N SER A 351 9.34 45.31 -16.40
CA SER A 351 10.37 45.50 -15.37
C SER A 351 9.91 45.04 -13.98
N VAL A 352 8.65 45.29 -13.63
CA VAL A 352 8.05 44.77 -12.38
C VAL A 352 7.89 43.25 -12.47
N GLY A 353 7.55 42.72 -13.65
CA GLY A 353 7.54 41.29 -13.93
C GLY A 353 8.90 40.60 -13.69
N VAL A 354 9.97 41.21 -14.19
CA VAL A 354 11.34 40.76 -13.94
C VAL A 354 11.67 40.83 -12.45
N LEU A 355 11.36 41.94 -11.80
CA LEU A 355 11.65 42.15 -10.38
C LEU A 355 10.90 41.15 -9.50
N GLN A 356 9.61 40.89 -9.74
CA GLN A 356 8.83 39.95 -8.94
C GLN A 356 9.31 38.50 -9.14
N ALA A 357 9.76 38.14 -10.35
CA ALA A 357 10.34 36.82 -10.61
C ALA A 357 11.69 36.65 -9.89
N LEU A 358 12.56 37.68 -9.90
CA LEU A 358 13.83 37.70 -9.16
C LEU A 358 13.62 37.57 -7.65
N LEU A 359 12.71 38.37 -7.09
CA LEU A 359 12.41 38.36 -5.65
C LEU A 359 11.79 37.03 -5.23
N LEU A 360 10.90 36.46 -6.05
CA LEU A 360 10.34 35.14 -5.80
C LEU A 360 11.42 34.06 -5.81
N ASP A 361 12.26 33.99 -6.85
CA ASP A 361 13.36 33.03 -6.94
C ASP A 361 14.32 33.14 -5.74
N GLY A 362 14.71 34.36 -5.38
CA GLY A 362 15.52 34.62 -4.19
C GLY A 362 14.84 34.16 -2.89
N SER A 363 13.53 34.41 -2.75
CA SER A 363 12.78 33.98 -1.57
C SER A 363 12.66 32.46 -1.46
N LEU A 364 12.47 31.75 -2.58
CA LEU A 364 12.42 30.30 -2.61
C LEU A 364 13.75 29.71 -2.14
N ASN A 365 14.87 30.20 -2.67
CA ASN A 365 16.20 29.68 -2.35
C ASN A 365 16.66 30.06 -0.93
N HIS A 366 16.46 31.30 -0.48
CA HIS A 366 17.05 31.81 0.76
C HIS A 366 16.10 31.82 1.97
N VAL A 367 14.79 31.96 1.76
CA VAL A 367 13.81 32.09 2.85
C VAL A 367 13.07 30.77 3.07
N VAL A 368 12.64 30.13 1.98
CA VAL A 368 11.93 28.84 2.03
C VAL A 368 12.91 27.65 2.04
N ASN A 369 14.22 27.89 1.77
CA ASN A 369 15.27 26.87 1.68
C ASN A 369 14.95 25.73 0.71
N LEU A 370 14.37 26.09 -0.43
CA LEU A 370 14.00 25.17 -1.49
C LEU A 370 15.18 24.98 -2.46
N THR A 371 15.67 23.74 -2.61
CA THR A 371 16.82 23.40 -3.47
C THR A 371 16.41 22.99 -4.88
N ALA A 372 16.33 23.95 -5.81
CA ALA A 372 16.05 23.65 -7.21
C ALA A 372 17.21 22.86 -7.86
N LYS A 373 16.90 21.82 -8.64
CA LYS A 373 17.91 21.02 -9.35
C LYS A 373 18.65 21.83 -10.41
N SER A 374 17.92 22.74 -11.08
CA SER A 374 18.46 23.65 -12.08
C SER A 374 18.01 25.09 -11.76
N PRO A 375 18.71 25.81 -10.85
CA PRO A 375 18.30 27.15 -10.41
C PRO A 375 18.11 28.13 -11.56
N SER A 376 18.98 28.10 -12.56
CA SER A 376 18.89 28.96 -13.74
C SER A 376 17.63 28.70 -14.58
N SER A 377 17.27 27.42 -14.74
CA SER A 377 16.08 27.03 -15.51
C SER A 377 14.80 27.43 -14.77
N LEU A 378 14.79 27.30 -13.43
CA LEU A 378 13.68 27.78 -12.60
C LEU A 378 13.49 29.29 -12.76
N PHE A 379 14.55 30.10 -12.68
CA PHE A 379 14.45 31.55 -12.86
C PHE A 379 13.82 31.95 -14.20
N TRP A 380 14.30 31.38 -15.32
CA TRP A 380 13.74 31.68 -16.65
C TRP A 380 12.28 31.25 -16.78
N LEU A 381 11.92 30.14 -16.16
CA LEU A 381 10.55 29.68 -16.06
C LEU A 381 9.69 30.70 -15.28
N LEU A 382 10.11 31.10 -14.08
CA LEU A 382 9.39 32.09 -13.26
C LEU A 382 9.21 33.41 -13.99
N LEU A 383 10.25 33.85 -14.71
CA LEU A 383 10.20 35.05 -15.54
C LEU A 383 9.18 34.91 -16.67
N LEU A 384 9.21 33.80 -17.41
CA LEU A 384 8.26 33.55 -18.50
C LEU A 384 6.82 33.49 -17.97
N GLY A 385 6.59 32.80 -16.86
CA GLY A 385 5.28 32.74 -16.19
C GLY A 385 4.80 34.13 -15.77
N SER A 386 5.67 34.91 -15.13
CA SER A 386 5.38 36.28 -14.70
C SER A 386 4.97 37.18 -15.87
N LEU A 387 5.77 37.21 -16.94
CA LEU A 387 5.51 38.02 -18.13
C LEU A 387 4.24 37.57 -18.86
N THR A 388 3.97 36.27 -18.91
CA THR A 388 2.76 35.72 -19.53
C THR A 388 1.52 36.13 -18.75
N PHE A 389 1.52 35.99 -17.42
CA PHE A 389 0.40 36.39 -16.58
C PHE A 389 0.15 37.90 -16.66
N LEU A 390 1.21 38.71 -16.59
CA LEU A 390 1.10 40.15 -16.77
C LEU A 390 0.54 40.52 -18.14
N SER A 391 0.99 39.84 -19.21
CA SER A 391 0.49 40.08 -20.57
C SER A 391 -1.01 39.80 -20.66
N ILE A 392 -1.49 38.70 -20.08
CA ILE A 392 -2.92 38.35 -20.07
C ILE A 392 -3.71 39.39 -19.26
N ILE A 393 -3.28 39.69 -18.04
CA ILE A 393 -3.93 40.65 -17.14
C ILE A 393 -4.06 42.02 -17.79
N PHE A 394 -2.95 42.57 -18.30
CA PHE A 394 -2.96 43.89 -18.93
C PHE A 394 -3.66 43.89 -20.29
N CYS A 395 -3.62 42.80 -21.05
CA CYS A 395 -4.40 42.67 -22.29
C CYS A 395 -5.90 42.79 -22.01
N LEU A 396 -6.44 42.01 -21.07
CA LEU A 396 -7.85 42.07 -20.70
C LEU A 396 -8.25 43.43 -20.13
N ARG A 397 -7.40 44.02 -19.29
CA ARG A 397 -7.68 45.33 -18.71
C ARG A 397 -7.69 46.44 -19.76
N ILE A 398 -6.71 46.47 -20.66
CA ILE A 398 -6.66 47.48 -21.73
C ILE A 398 -7.84 47.33 -22.70
N LEU A 399 -8.26 46.10 -23.00
CA LEU A 399 -9.36 45.83 -23.94
C LEU A 399 -10.74 46.09 -23.35
N LEU A 400 -10.95 45.80 -22.06
CA LEU A 400 -12.27 45.77 -21.41
C LEU A 400 -12.41 46.77 -20.26
N GLY A 401 -11.37 47.55 -19.97
CA GLY A 401 -11.33 48.51 -18.86
C GLY A 401 -11.65 47.87 -17.51
N GLY A 402 -12.52 48.51 -16.74
CA GLY A 402 -12.96 48.02 -15.43
C GLY A 402 -13.61 46.63 -15.47
N PHE A 403 -14.30 46.27 -16.56
CA PHE A 403 -14.86 44.93 -16.73
C PHE A 403 -13.75 43.87 -16.87
N GLY A 404 -12.63 44.21 -17.51
CA GLY A 404 -11.46 43.35 -17.62
C GLY A 404 -10.87 43.01 -16.25
N THR A 405 -10.75 43.99 -15.36
CA THR A 405 -10.30 43.79 -13.98
C THR A 405 -11.17 42.80 -13.20
N TRP A 406 -12.50 42.93 -13.35
CA TRP A 406 -13.45 41.99 -12.76
C TRP A 406 -13.28 40.57 -13.33
N LEU A 407 -13.15 40.45 -14.66
CA LEU A 407 -12.99 39.16 -15.34
C LEU A 407 -11.70 38.44 -14.94
N ILE A 408 -10.60 39.16 -14.72
CA ILE A 408 -9.33 38.60 -14.24
C ILE A 408 -9.49 37.96 -12.86
N THR A 409 -10.34 38.52 -11.99
CA THR A 409 -10.65 37.93 -10.68
C THR A 409 -11.42 36.62 -10.84
N ILE A 410 -12.34 36.54 -11.80
CA ILE A 410 -13.03 35.28 -12.14
C ILE A 410 -12.04 34.25 -12.68
N ILE A 411 -11.15 34.66 -13.59
CA ILE A 411 -10.10 33.78 -14.12
C ILE A 411 -9.23 33.26 -12.97
N LEU A 412 -8.86 34.08 -11.98
CA LEU A 412 -8.14 33.62 -10.79
C LEU A 412 -8.92 32.52 -10.06
N VAL A 413 -10.19 32.73 -9.75
CA VAL A 413 -11.03 31.73 -9.03
C VAL A 413 -11.13 30.41 -9.81
N LEU A 414 -11.31 30.50 -11.13
CA LEU A 414 -11.32 29.33 -12.01
C LEU A 414 -9.97 28.61 -12.02
N GLN A 415 -8.87 29.36 -12.06
CA GLN A 415 -7.51 28.82 -12.01
C GLN A 415 -7.21 28.06 -10.71
N LEU A 416 -7.65 28.57 -9.56
CA LEU A 416 -7.46 27.90 -8.28
C LEU A 416 -8.10 26.49 -8.25
N SER A 417 -9.22 26.33 -8.95
CA SER A 417 -9.99 25.09 -8.95
C SER A 417 -9.56 24.09 -10.03
N ALA A 418 -9.11 24.58 -11.20
CA ALA A 418 -8.88 23.75 -12.39
C ALA A 418 -7.42 23.58 -12.81
N SER A 419 -6.45 24.32 -12.25
CA SER A 419 -5.05 24.30 -12.72
C SER A 419 -4.19 23.15 -12.15
N SER A 420 -4.81 22.06 -11.70
CA SER A 420 -4.17 20.85 -11.16
C SER A 420 -3.21 21.00 -9.96
N GLY A 421 -3.09 22.21 -9.39
CA GLY A 421 -2.11 22.48 -8.33
C GLY A 421 -2.47 21.89 -6.96
N LEU A 422 -3.76 21.88 -6.62
CA LEU A 422 -4.26 21.19 -5.42
C LEU A 422 -4.53 19.72 -5.71
N TYR A 423 -5.33 19.43 -6.73
CA TYR A 423 -5.74 18.08 -7.10
C TYR A 423 -5.23 17.72 -8.49
N PRO A 424 -4.76 16.49 -8.71
CA PRO A 424 -4.56 15.94 -10.06
C PRO A 424 -5.76 16.17 -10.97
N ILE A 425 -5.51 16.39 -12.25
CA ILE A 425 -6.60 16.57 -13.22
C ILE A 425 -7.56 15.37 -13.25
N GLN A 426 -7.06 14.16 -12.98
CA GLN A 426 -7.86 12.92 -12.91
C GLN A 426 -8.78 12.86 -11.69
N LEU A 427 -8.52 13.67 -10.67
CA LEU A 427 -9.33 13.81 -9.45
C LEU A 427 -10.32 14.96 -9.54
N THR A 428 -10.20 15.82 -10.56
CA THR A 428 -11.10 16.97 -10.74
C THR A 428 -12.37 16.60 -11.49
N SER A 429 -13.44 17.38 -11.28
CA SER A 429 -14.70 17.19 -12.01
C SER A 429 -14.51 17.37 -13.51
N SER A 430 -15.42 16.81 -14.32
CA SER A 430 -15.40 16.97 -15.78
C SER A 430 -15.40 18.43 -16.22
N PHE A 431 -16.10 19.31 -15.49
CA PHE A 431 -16.06 20.76 -15.73
C PHE A 431 -14.65 21.34 -15.55
N ALA A 432 -13.99 21.03 -14.44
CA ALA A 432 -12.65 21.53 -14.14
C ALA A 432 -11.61 20.98 -15.14
N SER A 433 -11.63 19.66 -15.39
CA SER A 433 -10.72 19.00 -16.34
C SER A 433 -10.83 19.55 -17.77
N ASN A 434 -12.04 19.90 -18.22
CA ASN A 434 -12.24 20.52 -19.54
C ASN A 434 -11.75 21.96 -19.61
N LEU A 435 -11.72 22.67 -18.47
CA LEU A 435 -11.25 24.05 -18.40
C LEU A 435 -9.73 24.14 -18.29
N THR A 436 -9.08 23.15 -17.66
CA THR A 436 -7.64 23.09 -17.40
C THR A 436 -6.74 23.49 -18.59
N PRO A 437 -6.98 23.07 -19.85
CA PRO A 437 -6.12 23.41 -20.99
C PRO A 437 -6.10 24.90 -21.35
N TYR A 438 -7.13 25.66 -20.97
CA TYR A 438 -7.26 27.09 -21.29
C TYR A 438 -6.63 28.00 -20.23
N LEU A 439 -6.19 27.43 -19.11
CA LEU A 439 -5.72 28.18 -17.96
C LEU A 439 -4.19 28.27 -17.98
N PRO A 440 -3.61 29.48 -18.03
CA PRO A 440 -2.17 29.65 -18.15
C PRO A 440 -1.43 29.16 -16.88
N MET A 441 -2.09 29.21 -15.72
CA MET A 441 -1.54 28.70 -14.45
C MET A 441 -1.25 27.19 -14.48
N THR A 442 -2.04 26.39 -15.21
CA THR A 442 -1.83 24.95 -15.37
C THR A 442 -0.42 24.65 -15.88
N TYR A 443 0.00 25.33 -16.95
CA TYR A 443 1.28 25.08 -17.60
C TYR A 443 2.47 25.44 -16.71
N LEU A 444 2.36 26.54 -15.96
CA LEU A 444 3.37 26.94 -14.99
C LEU A 444 3.52 25.91 -13.85
N ILE A 445 2.38 25.43 -13.33
CA ILE A 445 2.35 24.40 -12.28
C ILE A 445 2.96 23.09 -12.81
N ASP A 446 2.50 22.61 -13.96
CA ASP A 446 3.00 21.38 -14.57
C ASP A 446 4.50 21.46 -14.86
N ALA A 447 4.98 22.59 -15.37
CA ALA A 447 6.39 22.82 -15.67
C ALA A 447 7.27 22.83 -14.40
N CYS A 448 6.78 23.43 -13.31
CA CYS A 448 7.47 23.42 -12.02
C CYS A 448 7.43 22.02 -11.36
N ALA A 449 6.37 21.23 -11.59
CA ALA A 449 6.17 19.90 -10.99
C ALA A 449 6.76 18.74 -11.82
N MET A 450 7.28 18.99 -13.03
CA MET A 450 7.76 17.95 -13.94
C MET A 450 9.17 17.43 -13.58
N PRO A 451 9.38 16.10 -13.46
CA PRO A 451 10.69 15.54 -13.15
C PRO A 451 11.72 15.73 -14.27
N SER A 452 12.92 16.15 -13.89
CA SER A 452 14.02 16.48 -14.83
C SER A 452 14.41 15.40 -15.85
N HIS A 453 14.26 14.11 -15.50
CA HIS A 453 14.63 13.00 -16.37
C HIS A 453 13.52 12.62 -17.38
N TRP A 454 12.31 13.18 -17.23
CA TRP A 454 11.17 12.91 -18.11
C TRP A 454 10.99 13.96 -19.21
N ALA A 455 11.53 15.15 -19.00
CA ALA A 455 11.50 16.29 -19.92
C ALA A 455 12.13 16.01 -21.30
N ALA A 456 13.15 15.15 -21.36
CA ALA A 456 13.96 14.95 -22.57
C ALA A 456 13.25 14.19 -23.72
N ARG A 457 11.99 13.74 -23.57
CA ARG A 457 11.38 12.82 -24.56
C ARG A 457 9.96 13.14 -25.03
N SER A 458 9.24 14.10 -24.46
CA SER A 458 7.82 14.33 -24.83
C SER A 458 7.47 15.73 -25.36
N VAL A 459 8.35 16.74 -25.23
CA VAL A 459 8.19 18.05 -25.91
C VAL A 459 9.59 18.64 -26.19
N PRO A 460 9.94 19.10 -27.42
CA PRO A 460 11.33 19.44 -27.77
C PRO A 460 11.90 20.75 -27.19
N ILE A 461 11.23 21.43 -26.26
CA ILE A 461 11.62 22.79 -25.86
C ILE A 461 11.62 22.92 -24.33
N LEU A 462 12.80 22.78 -23.70
CA LEU A 462 13.26 23.45 -22.46
C LEU A 462 12.48 23.34 -21.12
N TRP A 463 12.18 22.15 -20.57
CA TRP A 463 11.53 22.11 -19.24
C TRP A 463 12.02 21.01 -18.28
N SER A 464 13.13 21.26 -17.59
CA SER A 464 13.57 20.46 -16.41
C SER A 464 14.17 21.35 -15.33
N CYS A 465 13.34 21.85 -14.40
CA CYS A 465 13.80 22.83 -13.39
C CYS A 465 13.92 22.31 -11.95
N CYS A 466 13.09 21.38 -11.48
CA CYS A 466 12.98 21.09 -10.04
C CYS A 466 12.74 19.59 -9.78
N TRP A 467 13.13 18.93 -8.68
CA TRP A 467 13.88 19.19 -7.44
C TRP A 467 14.94 18.06 -7.30
N SER A 468 15.97 18.18 -6.46
CA SER A 468 16.84 17.03 -6.15
C SER A 468 16.21 16.16 -5.07
N SER A 469 16.11 14.86 -5.35
CA SER A 469 15.77 13.78 -4.41
C SER A 469 16.67 13.76 -3.19
#